data_AF-A0A7S2Y7V6-F1
#
_entry.id   AF-A0A7S2Y7V6-F1
#
_cell.length_a   1.000
_cell.length_b   1.000
_cell.length_c   1.000
_cell.angle_alpha   90.00
_cell.angle_beta   90.00
_cell.angle_gamma   90.00
#
_symmetry.space_group_name_H-M   'P 1'
#
loop_
_entity.id
_entity.type
_entity.pdbx_description
1 polymer ?
#
loop_
_entity_poly.entity_id
_entity_poly.type
_entity_poly.pdbx_seq_one_letter_code
_entity_poly.pdbx_strand_id
1 'polypeptide(L)'
;RALHRSAFPCQISQGTMTWQSINIRDFGAVGDGVTDDTAAFEQAILFLDQNGGGRLVVDGSGYSFASHYRSLPIKLTSHMILFVERGAKISAICDENAWPLDDPFPSYAAPGDYQRYTGYLGGKHLTNVSIEGEGVESVIDGQGEYWWKQIRDGTQKVGSITTNIVVG
;
A
#
# COMPACT_ATOMS: atom_id res chain seq x y z
N ARG A 1 47.98 14.73 -31.01
CA ARG A 1 48.26 13.35 -30.57
C ARG A 1 47.35 13.04 -29.39
N ALA A 2 46.19 12.45 -29.67
CA ALA A 2 45.12 12.22 -28.70
C ALA A 2 45.43 11.03 -27.78
N LEU A 3 45.14 11.13 -26.49
CA LEU A 3 45.17 10.01 -25.55
C LEU A 3 43.75 9.49 -25.36
N HIS A 4 43.52 8.30 -25.91
CA HIS A 4 42.32 7.50 -25.81
C HIS A 4 42.34 6.80 -24.43
N ARG A 5 41.39 7.10 -23.54
CA ARG A 5 41.11 6.28 -22.36
C ARG A 5 39.81 5.53 -22.62
N SER A 6 39.93 4.24 -22.92
CA SER A 6 38.83 3.30 -22.96
C SER A 6 38.27 3.12 -21.55
N ALA A 7 37.09 3.67 -21.29
CA ALA A 7 36.29 3.31 -20.14
C ALA A 7 35.71 1.91 -20.40
N PHE A 8 35.96 0.96 -19.49
CA PHE A 8 35.27 -0.31 -19.46
C PHE A 8 33.93 -0.12 -18.75
N PRO A 9 32.76 -0.17 -19.43
CA PRO A 9 31.51 -0.27 -18.70
C PRO A 9 31.39 -1.69 -18.14
N CYS A 10 31.30 -1.79 -16.81
CA CYS A 10 30.79 -2.98 -16.14
C CYS A 10 29.32 -3.13 -16.55
N GLN A 11 29.05 -3.96 -17.54
CA GLN A 11 27.68 -4.32 -17.92
C GLN A 11 27.25 -5.46 -16.99
N ILE A 12 26.51 -5.13 -15.94
CA ILE A 12 25.80 -6.14 -15.17
C ILE A 12 24.67 -6.65 -16.07
N SER A 13 24.85 -7.85 -16.61
CA SER A 13 23.80 -8.63 -17.25
C SER A 13 22.78 -9.03 -16.18
N GLN A 14 21.86 -8.11 -15.85
CA GLN A 14 20.64 -8.46 -15.16
C GLN A 14 19.82 -9.29 -16.15
N GLY A 15 19.73 -10.60 -15.93
CA GLY A 15 18.74 -11.42 -16.62
C GLY A 15 17.38 -10.75 -16.41
N THR A 16 16.74 -10.33 -17.49
CA THR A 16 15.44 -9.68 -17.44
C THR A 16 14.39 -10.69 -16.98
N MET A 17 14.27 -10.91 -15.67
CA MET A 17 12.96 -11.17 -15.09
C MET A 17 12.16 -9.90 -15.33
N THR A 18 11.33 -9.90 -16.35
CA THR A 18 10.42 -8.78 -16.61
C THR A 18 9.39 -8.78 -15.49
N TRP A 19 9.67 -8.08 -14.40
CA TRP A 19 8.67 -7.79 -13.39
C TRP A 19 7.47 -7.15 -14.08
N GLN A 20 6.29 -7.76 -13.96
CA GLN A 20 5.07 -7.20 -14.53
C GLN A 20 4.76 -5.89 -13.81
N SER A 21 4.70 -4.79 -14.55
CA SER A 21 4.31 -3.48 -14.01
C SER A 21 2.89 -3.18 -14.47
N ILE A 22 1.99 -2.97 -13.52
CA ILE A 22 0.57 -2.69 -13.78
C ILE A 22 0.18 -1.35 -13.17
N ASN A 23 -0.74 -0.62 -13.79
CA ASN A 23 -1.22 0.65 -13.26
C ASN A 23 -2.56 0.43 -12.55
N ILE A 24 -2.74 1.05 -11.39
CA ILE A 24 -3.98 0.95 -10.60
C ILE A 24 -5.22 1.42 -11.39
N ARG A 25 -5.06 2.36 -12.34
CA ARG A 25 -6.16 2.84 -13.20
C ARG A 25 -6.68 1.79 -14.17
N ASP A 26 -5.84 0.82 -14.55
CA ASP A 26 -6.27 -0.30 -15.40
C ASP A 26 -7.28 -1.21 -14.68
N PHE A 27 -7.35 -1.13 -13.34
CA PHE A 27 -8.28 -1.85 -12.47
C PHE A 27 -9.46 -0.98 -12.03
N GLY A 28 -9.65 0.19 -12.65
CA GLY A 28 -10.81 1.04 -12.43
C GLY A 28 -10.68 2.04 -11.28
N ALA A 29 -9.49 2.27 -10.74
CA ALA A 29 -9.28 3.34 -9.78
C ALA A 29 -9.47 4.72 -10.43
N VAL A 30 -10.22 5.58 -9.76
CA VAL A 30 -10.55 6.93 -10.23
C VAL A 30 -9.54 7.95 -9.72
N GLY A 31 -9.19 7.89 -8.42
CA GLY A 31 -8.20 8.79 -7.83
C GLY A 31 -8.66 10.25 -7.70
N ASP A 32 -9.96 10.48 -7.50
CA ASP A 32 -10.59 11.80 -7.37
C ASP A 32 -10.69 12.32 -5.92
N GLY A 33 -10.21 11.54 -4.94
CA GLY A 33 -10.30 11.84 -3.52
C GLY A 33 -11.69 11.66 -2.91
N VAL A 34 -12.64 11.11 -3.66
CA VAL A 34 -14.04 10.91 -3.23
C VAL A 34 -14.47 9.46 -3.39
N THR A 35 -14.18 8.87 -4.55
CA THR A 35 -14.49 7.50 -4.91
C THR A 35 -13.75 6.51 -4.00
N ASP A 36 -14.41 5.40 -3.68
CA ASP A 36 -13.78 4.26 -2.99
C ASP A 36 -13.06 3.39 -4.02
N ASP A 37 -11.73 3.46 -4.03
CA ASP A 37 -10.84 2.72 -4.93
C ASP A 37 -10.44 1.34 -4.36
N THR A 38 -11.05 0.88 -3.26
CA THR A 38 -10.71 -0.40 -2.60
C THR A 38 -10.75 -1.57 -3.59
N ALA A 39 -11.81 -1.68 -4.39
CA ALA A 39 -11.96 -2.78 -5.34
C ALA A 39 -10.84 -2.80 -6.39
N ALA A 40 -10.36 -1.64 -6.82
CA ALA A 40 -9.27 -1.54 -7.77
C ALA A 40 -7.95 -2.05 -7.16
N PHE A 41 -7.66 -1.69 -5.90
CA PHE A 41 -6.48 -2.21 -5.18
C PHE A 41 -6.56 -3.73 -4.99
N GLU A 42 -7.71 -4.25 -4.56
CA GLU A 42 -7.90 -5.69 -4.36
C GLU A 42 -7.70 -6.48 -5.67
N GLN A 43 -8.28 -5.99 -6.78
CA GLN A 43 -8.13 -6.64 -8.09
C GLN A 43 -6.70 -6.57 -8.62
N ALA A 44 -6.03 -5.42 -8.48
CA ALA A 44 -4.66 -5.25 -8.94
C ALA A 44 -3.68 -6.16 -8.17
N ILE A 45 -3.85 -6.26 -6.86
CA ILE A 45 -2.99 -7.11 -6.02
C ILE A 45 -3.27 -8.59 -6.29
N LEU A 46 -4.54 -8.98 -6.41
CA LEU A 46 -4.91 -10.34 -6.80
C LEU A 46 -4.30 -10.74 -8.14
N PHE A 47 -4.31 -9.81 -9.11
CA PHE A 47 -3.67 -10.03 -10.40
C PHE A 47 -2.17 -10.29 -10.24
N LEU A 48 -1.45 -9.48 -9.46
CA LEU A 48 -0.01 -9.71 -9.22
C LEU A 48 0.25 -11.04 -8.52
N ASP A 49 -0.54 -11.38 -7.51
CA ASP A 49 -0.40 -12.65 -6.78
C ASP A 49 -0.53 -13.87 -7.70
N GLN A 50 -1.53 -13.84 -8.59
CA GLN A 50 -1.77 -14.90 -9.57
C GLN A 50 -0.72 -14.97 -10.68
N ASN A 51 0.01 -13.87 -10.93
CA ASN A 51 1.02 -13.78 -12.00
C ASN A 51 2.47 -13.83 -11.47
N GLY A 52 2.67 -14.24 -10.21
CA GLY A 52 4.00 -14.46 -9.64
C GLY A 52 4.69 -13.19 -9.13
N GLY A 53 3.93 -12.15 -8.82
CA GLY A 53 4.40 -10.87 -8.32
C GLY A 53 4.59 -9.81 -9.41
N GLY A 54 5.12 -8.66 -9.00
CA GLY A 54 5.28 -7.51 -9.90
C GLY A 54 5.18 -6.18 -9.19
N ARG A 55 5.02 -5.12 -9.96
CA ARG A 55 4.94 -3.75 -9.49
C ARG A 55 3.55 -3.20 -9.72
N LEU A 56 2.88 -2.82 -8.64
CA LEU A 56 1.66 -2.03 -8.67
C LEU A 56 2.04 -0.55 -8.67
N VAL A 57 1.74 0.15 -9.76
CA VAL A 57 1.95 1.59 -9.90
C VAL A 57 0.68 2.33 -9.51
N VAL A 58 0.78 3.17 -8.48
CA VAL A 58 -0.26 4.11 -8.08
C VAL A 58 0.02 5.44 -8.75
N ASP A 59 -0.75 5.72 -9.80
CA ASP A 59 -0.48 6.82 -10.72
C ASP A 59 -0.71 8.18 -10.08
N GLY A 60 0.27 9.08 -10.19
CA GLY A 60 0.23 10.41 -9.59
C GLY A 60 -0.13 11.54 -10.54
N SER A 61 -0.22 11.27 -11.84
CA SER A 61 -0.38 12.25 -12.93
C SER A 61 0.59 13.46 -12.93
N GLY A 62 1.68 13.41 -12.15
CA GLY A 62 2.83 14.33 -12.21
C GLY A 62 2.67 15.72 -11.59
N TYR A 63 1.44 16.18 -11.29
CA TYR A 63 1.19 17.40 -10.51
C TYR A 63 0.88 17.06 -9.04
N SER A 64 1.31 17.92 -8.11
CA SER A 64 1.22 17.68 -6.66
C SER A 64 -0.22 17.36 -6.22
N PHE A 65 -0.43 16.14 -5.71
CA PHE A 65 -1.73 15.60 -5.24
C PHE A 65 -2.85 15.59 -6.28
N ALA A 66 -2.51 15.54 -7.58
CA ALA A 66 -3.51 15.48 -8.64
C ALA A 66 -4.26 14.13 -8.68
N SER A 67 -3.71 13.09 -8.06
CA SER A 67 -4.38 11.81 -7.89
C SER A 67 -4.48 11.44 -6.42
N HIS A 68 -5.71 11.35 -5.92
CA HIS A 68 -6.01 11.01 -4.54
C HIS A 68 -6.89 9.75 -4.50
N TYR A 69 -6.29 8.63 -4.13
CA TYR A 69 -6.98 7.35 -4.01
C TYR A 69 -7.42 7.14 -2.57
N ARG A 70 -8.68 6.72 -2.38
CA ARG A 70 -9.20 6.35 -1.06
C ARG A 70 -9.47 4.86 -1.01
N SER A 71 -9.01 4.20 0.05
CA SER A 71 -9.26 2.76 0.20
C SER A 71 -9.47 2.34 1.65
N LEU A 72 -10.11 1.19 1.81
CA LEU A 72 -10.00 0.33 2.98
C LEU A 72 -8.58 -0.30 3.04
N PRO A 73 -8.27 -1.12 4.08
CA PRO A 73 -6.96 -1.73 4.22
C PRO A 73 -6.44 -2.43 2.96
N ILE A 74 -5.22 -2.05 2.56
CA ILE A 74 -4.50 -2.64 1.43
C ILE A 74 -3.73 -3.87 1.92
N LYS A 75 -4.16 -5.04 1.46
CA LYS A 75 -3.52 -6.33 1.77
C LYS A 75 -2.45 -6.65 0.74
N LEU A 76 -1.19 -6.53 1.12
CA LEU A 76 -0.04 -6.82 0.26
C LEU A 76 0.15 -8.34 0.07
N THR A 77 0.80 -8.75 -1.02
CA THR A 77 1.15 -10.14 -1.39
C THR A 77 2.65 -10.30 -1.59
N SER A 78 3.15 -11.54 -1.62
CA SER A 78 4.59 -11.80 -1.79
C SER A 78 5.07 -11.37 -3.18
N HIS A 79 6.36 -11.03 -3.30
CA HIS A 79 6.99 -10.62 -4.56
C HIS A 79 6.37 -9.38 -5.21
N MET A 80 5.81 -8.46 -4.41
CA MET A 80 5.19 -7.24 -4.91
C MET A 80 5.99 -5.98 -4.58
N ILE A 81 5.90 -5.00 -5.48
CA ILE A 81 6.35 -3.63 -5.25
C ILE A 81 5.11 -2.73 -5.30
N LEU A 82 4.76 -2.07 -4.20
CA LEU A 82 3.81 -0.97 -4.22
C LEU A 82 4.59 0.31 -4.53
N PHE A 83 4.44 0.84 -5.74
CA PHE A 83 5.11 2.05 -6.18
C PHE A 83 4.13 3.22 -6.25
N VAL A 84 4.34 4.21 -5.39
CA VAL A 84 3.53 5.43 -5.34
C VAL A 84 4.23 6.50 -6.17
N GLU A 85 3.66 6.86 -7.32
CA GLU A 85 4.26 7.89 -8.17
C GLU A 85 4.23 9.26 -7.51
N ARG A 86 5.06 10.17 -8.03
CA ARG A 86 5.01 11.57 -7.67
C ARG A 86 3.64 12.17 -7.97
N GLY A 87 3.03 12.80 -6.97
CA GLY A 87 1.70 13.43 -7.08
C GLY A 87 0.54 12.50 -6.69
N ALA A 88 0.81 11.23 -6.38
CA ALA A 88 -0.17 10.30 -5.85
C ALA A 88 -0.27 10.40 -4.33
N LYS A 89 -1.51 10.49 -3.84
CA LYS A 89 -1.86 10.29 -2.43
C LYS A 89 -2.78 9.08 -2.31
N ILE A 90 -2.44 8.16 -1.43
CA ILE A 90 -3.34 7.08 -0.99
C ILE A 90 -3.78 7.40 0.42
N SER A 91 -5.08 7.38 0.71
CA SER A 91 -5.57 7.62 2.07
C SER A 91 -6.61 6.61 2.54
N ALA A 92 -6.56 6.30 3.84
CA ALA A 92 -7.55 5.48 4.50
C ALA A 92 -8.96 6.09 4.41
N ILE A 93 -9.97 5.25 4.25
CA ILE A 93 -11.38 5.65 4.40
C ILE A 93 -11.71 5.83 5.89
N CYS A 94 -12.17 7.03 6.25
CA CYS A 94 -12.62 7.36 7.61
C CYS A 94 -14.07 6.89 7.87
N ASP A 95 -14.31 5.59 7.81
CA ASP A 95 -15.59 4.98 8.18
C ASP A 95 -15.36 3.72 9.01
N GLU A 96 -15.72 3.79 10.29
CA GLU A 96 -15.62 2.68 11.23
C GLU A 96 -16.42 1.45 10.78
N ASN A 97 -17.58 1.65 10.14
CA ASN A 97 -18.46 0.54 9.77
C ASN A 97 -17.97 -0.22 8.52
N ALA A 98 -17.15 0.43 7.70
CA ALA A 98 -16.54 -0.18 6.53
C ALA A 98 -15.21 -0.88 6.84
N TRP A 99 -14.63 -0.63 8.02
CA TRP A 99 -13.30 -1.12 8.37
C TRP A 99 -13.32 -2.59 8.82
N PRO A 100 -12.52 -3.48 8.22
CA PRO A 100 -12.53 -4.89 8.58
C PRO A 100 -11.89 -5.14 9.96
N LEU A 101 -12.34 -6.21 10.60
CA LEU A 101 -11.84 -6.69 11.89
C LEU A 101 -10.94 -7.91 11.68
N ASP A 102 -9.77 -7.88 12.30
CA ASP A 102 -8.88 -9.02 12.45
C ASP A 102 -9.15 -9.75 13.77
N ASP A 103 -9.03 -11.07 13.73
CA ASP A 103 -8.96 -11.91 14.91
C ASP A 103 -7.69 -11.61 15.74
N PRO A 104 -7.73 -11.78 17.06
CA PRO A 104 -6.57 -11.59 17.91
C PRO A 104 -5.41 -12.53 17.52
N PHE A 105 -4.18 -12.02 17.59
CA PHE A 105 -2.98 -12.84 17.35
C PHE A 105 -2.88 -14.00 18.36
N PRO A 106 -2.47 -15.21 17.95
CA PRO A 106 -2.37 -16.38 18.83
C PRO A 106 -1.47 -16.18 20.07
N SER A 107 -0.51 -15.25 20.00
CA SER A 107 0.42 -14.92 21.09
C SER A 107 -0.20 -14.10 22.23
N TYR A 108 -1.36 -13.47 22.01
CA TYR A 108 -2.13 -12.78 23.04
C TYR A 108 -3.10 -13.78 23.69
N ALA A 109 -2.55 -14.75 24.42
CA ALA A 109 -3.35 -15.77 25.09
C ALA A 109 -4.20 -15.17 26.23
N ALA A 110 -5.43 -14.80 25.91
CA ALA A 110 -6.59 -14.87 26.81
C ALA A 110 -7.86 -15.03 25.95
N PRO A 111 -8.76 -15.98 26.26
CA PRO A 111 -10.05 -16.08 25.59
C PRO A 111 -10.90 -14.86 25.97
N GLY A 112 -11.14 -13.99 25.00
CA GLY A 112 -11.97 -12.81 25.11
C GLY A 112 -11.99 -12.08 23.77
N ASP A 113 -13.13 -11.48 23.44
CA ASP A 113 -13.49 -10.83 22.16
C ASP A 113 -12.62 -9.61 21.81
N TYR A 114 -11.30 -9.76 21.77
CA TYR A 114 -10.38 -8.71 21.36
C TYR A 114 -10.31 -8.64 19.85
N GLN A 115 -11.40 -8.17 19.25
CA GLN A 115 -11.39 -7.73 17.87
C GLN A 115 -10.52 -6.49 17.75
N ARG A 116 -9.77 -6.40 16.65
CA ARG A 116 -8.97 -5.24 16.31
C ARG A 116 -9.26 -4.85 14.89
N TYR A 117 -9.27 -3.56 14.61
CA TYR A 117 -9.32 -3.10 13.24
C TYR A 117 -8.04 -3.49 12.50
N THR A 118 -8.19 -3.96 11.26
CA THR A 118 -7.05 -4.32 10.41
C THR A 118 -6.15 -3.10 10.17
N GLY A 119 -4.83 -3.29 10.19
CA GLY A 119 -3.89 -2.22 9.84
C GLY A 119 -4.10 -1.73 8.40
N TYR A 120 -3.96 -0.43 8.15
CA TYR A 120 -4.27 0.15 6.85
C TYR A 120 -3.43 -0.42 5.68
N LEU A 121 -2.17 -0.78 5.94
CA LEU A 121 -1.27 -1.33 4.92
C LEU A 121 -0.50 -2.50 5.53
N GLY A 122 -0.63 -3.71 4.98
CA GLY A 122 0.11 -4.86 5.48
C GLY A 122 -0.31 -6.19 4.86
N GLY A 123 0.17 -7.29 5.42
CA GLY A 123 -0.27 -8.64 5.05
C GLY A 123 0.38 -9.68 5.97
N LYS A 124 0.12 -10.97 5.72
CA LYS A 124 0.58 -12.07 6.59
C LYS A 124 1.48 -13.01 5.77
N HIS A 125 2.59 -13.45 6.36
CA HIS A 125 3.56 -14.39 5.74
C HIS A 125 4.11 -13.92 4.39
N LEU A 126 4.43 -12.64 4.29
CA LEU A 126 4.91 -12.03 3.06
C LEU A 126 6.43 -12.24 2.89
N THR A 127 6.85 -12.47 1.65
CA THR A 127 8.28 -12.46 1.27
C THR A 127 8.51 -11.52 0.10
N ASN A 128 9.65 -10.83 0.08
CA ASN A 128 10.06 -9.92 -1.00
C ASN A 128 9.01 -8.84 -1.33
N VAL A 129 8.67 -8.01 -0.35
CA VAL A 129 7.74 -6.89 -0.53
C VAL A 129 8.47 -5.57 -0.39
N SER A 130 8.28 -4.67 -1.35
CA SER A 130 8.84 -3.32 -1.34
C SER A 130 7.72 -2.28 -1.42
N ILE A 131 7.87 -1.19 -0.68
CA ILE A 131 7.05 0.01 -0.82
C ILE A 131 8.00 1.13 -1.24
N GLU A 132 7.71 1.73 -2.38
CA GLU A 132 8.59 2.69 -3.05
C GLU A 132 7.80 3.95 -3.43
N GLY A 133 8.49 5.08 -3.53
CA GLY A 133 7.87 6.33 -3.99
C GLY A 133 8.88 7.36 -4.47
N GLU A 134 8.40 8.39 -5.14
CA GLU A 134 9.19 9.42 -5.81
C GLU A 134 9.28 10.71 -4.98
N GLY A 135 9.84 10.59 -3.78
CA GLY A 135 10.08 11.71 -2.88
C GLY A 135 8.85 12.11 -2.06
N VAL A 136 8.79 13.40 -1.69
CA VAL A 136 7.80 13.90 -0.70
C VAL A 136 6.38 14.03 -1.25
N GLU A 137 6.20 13.95 -2.57
CA GLU A 137 4.89 14.06 -3.23
C GLU A 137 4.25 12.69 -3.48
N SER A 138 4.85 11.61 -2.96
CA SER A 138 4.30 10.25 -2.95
C SER A 138 3.84 9.94 -1.52
N VAL A 139 2.53 9.96 -1.28
CA VAL A 139 1.98 9.98 0.08
C VAL A 139 1.09 8.78 0.36
N ILE A 140 1.31 8.14 1.51
CA ILE A 140 0.39 7.17 2.11
C ILE A 140 -0.07 7.75 3.44
N ASP A 141 -1.37 8.01 3.56
CA ASP A 141 -1.99 8.70 4.68
C ASP A 141 -3.03 7.80 5.37
N GLY A 142 -2.67 7.26 6.53
CA GLY A 142 -3.57 6.39 7.31
C GLY A 142 -4.73 7.12 8.00
N GLN A 143 -4.87 8.44 7.85
CA GLN A 143 -5.94 9.25 8.45
C GLN A 143 -6.10 9.03 9.98
N GLY A 144 -4.97 8.96 10.69
CA GLY A 144 -4.93 8.64 12.11
C GLY A 144 -5.74 9.59 13.00
N GLU A 145 -5.90 10.85 12.62
CA GLU A 145 -6.62 11.86 13.41
C GLU A 145 -8.08 11.45 13.69
N TYR A 146 -8.76 10.88 12.69
CA TYR A 146 -10.13 10.39 12.80
C TYR A 146 -10.27 9.35 13.93
N TRP A 147 -9.30 8.44 14.03
CA TRP A 147 -9.26 7.38 15.04
C TRP A 147 -8.88 7.91 16.43
N TRP A 148 -7.86 8.77 16.51
CA TRP A 148 -7.44 9.38 17.76
C TRP A 148 -8.52 10.26 18.39
N LYS A 149 -9.35 10.91 17.57
CA LYS A 149 -10.49 11.68 18.08
C LYS A 149 -11.48 10.78 18.83
N GLN A 150 -11.82 9.63 18.28
CA GLN A 150 -12.74 8.69 18.92
C GLN A 150 -12.18 8.11 20.23
N ILE A 151 -10.86 7.85 20.28
CA ILE A 151 -10.17 7.44 21.50
C ILE A 151 -10.27 8.53 22.57
N ARG A 152 -9.97 9.80 22.21
CA ARG A 152 -10.04 10.93 23.14
C ARG A 152 -11.46 11.19 23.64
N ASP A 153 -12.45 11.01 22.77
CA ASP A 153 -13.86 11.23 23.06
C ASP A 153 -14.50 10.02 23.78
N GLY A 154 -13.77 8.90 23.94
CA GLY A 154 -14.26 7.67 24.57
C GLY A 154 -15.35 6.95 23.77
N THR A 155 -15.43 7.18 22.46
CA THR A 155 -16.50 6.68 21.57
C THR A 155 -16.07 5.49 20.70
N GLN A 156 -14.82 5.05 20.81
CA GLN A 156 -14.28 3.92 20.06
C GLN A 156 -15.02 2.61 20.40
N LYS A 157 -15.48 1.87 19.38
CA LYS A 157 -16.21 0.60 19.58
C LYS A 157 -15.30 -0.61 19.72
N VAL A 158 -14.14 -0.61 19.05
CA VAL A 158 -13.23 -1.77 18.95
C VAL A 158 -11.76 -1.30 19.07
N GLY A 159 -10.86 -2.16 19.56
CA GLY A 159 -9.48 -1.80 19.91
C GLY A 159 -8.65 -1.14 18.80
N SER A 160 -7.73 -0.25 19.21
CA SER A 160 -6.80 0.62 18.45
C SER A 160 -6.60 0.32 16.96
N ILE A 161 -6.72 1.37 16.14
CA ILE A 161 -6.27 1.40 14.73
C ILE A 161 -5.04 2.27 14.68
N THR A 162 -3.92 1.66 14.31
CA THR A 162 -2.70 2.38 13.98
C THR A 162 -2.33 2.02 12.54
N THR A 163 -1.63 2.91 11.85
CA THR A 163 -0.92 2.58 10.60
C THR A 163 0.18 1.59 10.95
N ASN A 164 -0.19 0.34 11.21
CA ASN A 164 0.75 -0.74 11.46
C ASN A 164 1.07 -1.36 10.10
N ILE A 165 2.33 -1.28 9.71
CA ILE A 165 2.87 -2.25 8.77
C ILE A 165 3.03 -3.54 9.56
N VAL A 166 2.04 -4.42 9.45
CA VAL A 166 2.13 -5.76 10.04
C VAL A 166 2.96 -6.59 9.07
N VAL A 167 4.18 -6.94 9.48
CA VAL A 167 5.01 -7.98 8.84
C VAL A 167 5.18 -9.08 9.88
N GLY A 168 4.54 -10.22 9.64
CA GLY A 168 4.60 -11.41 10.48
C GLY A 168 4.89 -12.65 9.65
#